data_AF-A0A7V9D3A7-F1
#
_entry.id   AF-A0A7V9D3A7-F1
#
_cell.length_a   1.000
_cell.length_b   1.000
_cell.length_c   1.000
_cell.angle_alpha   90.00
_cell.angle_beta   90.00
_cell.angle_gamma   90.00
#
_symmetry.space_group_name_H-M   'P 1'
#
loop_
_entity.id
_entity.type
_entity.pdbx_description
1 polymer ?
#
loop_
_entity_poly.entity_id
_entity_poly.type
_entity_poly.pdbx_seq_one_letter_code
_entity_poly.pdbx_strand_id
1 'polypeptide(L)'
;MEEERRKVLEMLGAGTITPEQANQFLELLRTGERPPETPDQATGEAHREWPPSPPHRGHRGHGSFGFSGLDQLIQMRDHGVSVGFVREMTEAGYPALNLDQIVEARIHGLKAGFVREMDGVGLRGLPFEKLVEMRMHGVSAAFVQEMRAAGYPDLTTDELIEARMHGVSADYIREMAEMGFANLPVRDLVEARMHGVSAEFVRQMRAEGFDEISLAQLTQLRIHDISPEYLREMEELHEQMRQDAPAVEV
;
A
#
# COMPACT_ATOMS: atom_id res chain seq x y z
N MET A 1 -54.62 -6.69 -14.53
CA MET A 1 -54.72 -5.46 -15.34
C MET A 1 -55.45 -4.34 -14.60
N GLU A 2 -56.78 -4.34 -14.55
CA GLU A 2 -57.55 -3.18 -14.06
C GLU A 2 -57.39 -2.94 -12.54
N GLU A 3 -57.32 -4.01 -11.76
CA GLU A 3 -57.10 -3.94 -10.31
C GLU A 3 -55.68 -3.49 -9.91
N GLU A 4 -54.66 -3.91 -10.66
CA GLU A 4 -53.27 -3.49 -10.43
C GLU A 4 -53.09 -2.00 -10.78
N ARG A 5 -53.71 -1.55 -11.87
CA ARG A 5 -53.79 -0.12 -12.24
C ARG A 5 -54.48 0.72 -11.16
N ARG A 6 -55.58 0.24 -10.58
CA ARG A 6 -56.25 0.89 -9.44
C ARG A 6 -55.30 1.03 -8.25
N LYS A 7 -54.54 -0.03 -7.92
CA LYS A 7 -53.62 -0.05 -6.78
C LYS A 7 -52.44 0.93 -6.93
N VAL A 8 -51.91 1.10 -8.14
CA VAL A 8 -50.89 2.13 -8.45
C VAL A 8 -51.45 3.55 -8.24
N LEU A 9 -52.71 3.80 -8.64
CA LEU A 9 -53.36 5.10 -8.44
C LEU A 9 -53.71 5.37 -6.96
N GLU A 10 -54.08 4.35 -6.18
CA GLU A 10 -54.26 4.46 -4.72
C GLU A 10 -52.94 4.81 -4.02
N MET A 11 -51.81 4.21 -4.43
CA MET A 11 -50.49 4.54 -3.89
C MET A 11 -50.03 5.96 -4.25
N LEU A 12 -50.39 6.45 -5.44
CA LEU A 12 -50.16 7.86 -5.83
C LEU A 12 -51.03 8.82 -5.01
N GLY A 13 -52.32 8.52 -4.82
CA GLY A 13 -53.23 9.31 -4.00
C GLY A 13 -52.85 9.34 -2.51
N ALA A 14 -52.23 8.27 -2.02
CA ALA A 14 -51.64 8.19 -0.67
C ALA A 14 -50.24 8.83 -0.57
N GLY A 15 -49.69 9.42 -1.64
CA GLY A 15 -48.35 10.02 -1.66
C GLY A 15 -47.20 9.03 -1.44
N THR A 16 -47.46 7.72 -1.58
CA THR A 16 -46.48 6.65 -1.35
C THR A 16 -45.51 6.49 -2.53
N ILE A 17 -45.90 6.96 -3.71
CA ILE A 17 -45.09 7.03 -4.94
C ILE A 17 -45.29 8.38 -5.63
N THR A 18 -44.30 8.84 -6.40
CA THR A 18 -44.42 10.09 -7.19
C THR A 18 -45.23 9.86 -8.48
N PRO A 19 -45.74 10.93 -9.14
CA PRO A 19 -46.43 10.81 -10.43
C PRO A 19 -45.61 10.11 -11.52
N GLU A 20 -44.29 10.31 -11.53
CA GLU A 20 -43.35 9.71 -12.47
C GLU A 20 -43.21 8.21 -12.23
N GLN A 21 -43.08 7.80 -10.96
CA GLN A 21 -43.05 6.39 -10.56
C GLN A 21 -44.37 5.69 -10.89
N ALA A 22 -45.51 6.34 -10.64
CA ALA A 22 -46.82 5.82 -11.01
C ALA A 22 -46.92 5.58 -12.53
N ASN A 23 -46.49 6.55 -13.36
CA ASN A 23 -46.48 6.37 -14.82
C ASN A 23 -45.59 5.20 -15.28
N GLN A 24 -44.44 4.97 -14.66
CA GLN A 24 -43.56 3.84 -14.98
C GLN A 24 -44.22 2.49 -14.66
N PHE A 25 -44.89 2.36 -13.51
CA PHE A 25 -45.64 1.13 -13.19
C PHE A 25 -46.85 0.92 -14.11
N LEU A 26 -47.53 1.98 -14.53
CA LEU A 26 -48.63 1.90 -15.49
C LEU A 26 -48.16 1.49 -16.90
N GLU A 27 -46.97 1.91 -17.31
CA GLU A 27 -46.33 1.46 -18.56
C GLU A 27 -45.95 -0.02 -18.52
N LEU A 28 -45.40 -0.52 -17.41
CA LEU A 28 -45.08 -1.95 -17.25
C LEU A 28 -46.35 -2.82 -17.30
N LEU A 29 -47.44 -2.37 -16.67
CA LEU A 29 -48.74 -3.04 -16.80
C LEU A 29 -49.28 -2.97 -18.23
N ARG A 30 -48.98 -1.92 -19.01
CA ARG A 30 -49.42 -1.77 -20.41
C ARG A 30 -48.69 -2.71 -21.37
N THR A 31 -47.41 -3.01 -21.13
CA THR A 31 -46.55 -3.75 -22.07
C THR A 31 -46.34 -5.23 -21.72
N GLY A 32 -46.43 -5.61 -20.44
CA GLY A 32 -46.52 -7.03 -20.03
C GLY A 32 -45.25 -7.87 -20.15
N GLU A 33 -44.10 -7.30 -20.52
CA GLU A 33 -42.83 -8.03 -20.69
C GLU A 33 -41.78 -7.66 -19.63
N ARG A 34 -40.93 -8.66 -19.30
CA ARG A 34 -39.80 -8.56 -18.36
C ARG A 34 -38.50 -8.79 -19.14
N PRO A 35 -37.39 -8.06 -18.86
CA PRO A 35 -36.16 -8.21 -19.65
C PRO A 35 -35.48 -9.58 -19.44
N PRO A 36 -34.81 -10.14 -20.45
CA PRO A 36 -34.09 -11.41 -20.34
C PRO A 36 -32.62 -11.24 -19.88
N GLU A 37 -32.09 -12.27 -19.23
CA GLU A 37 -30.66 -12.52 -19.02
C GLU A 37 -30.26 -13.84 -19.70
N THR A 38 -29.10 -13.92 -20.36
CA THR A 38 -28.43 -15.18 -20.74
C THR A 38 -26.92 -14.99 -20.95
N PRO A 39 -26.06 -15.98 -20.60
CA PRO A 39 -24.62 -15.94 -20.82
C PRO A 39 -24.12 -16.75 -22.04
N ASP A 40 -22.91 -16.39 -22.50
CA ASP A 40 -21.89 -17.17 -23.23
C ASP A 40 -22.21 -17.83 -24.61
N GLN A 41 -21.52 -17.40 -25.67
CA GLN A 41 -20.61 -18.28 -26.45
C GLN A 41 -19.72 -17.55 -27.46
N ALA A 42 -18.50 -18.08 -27.62
CA ALA A 42 -17.29 -17.46 -28.13
C ALA A 42 -17.20 -17.06 -29.63
N THR A 43 -16.54 -15.91 -29.86
CA THR A 43 -15.39 -15.66 -30.77
C THR A 43 -14.63 -14.41 -30.25
N GLY A 44 -13.35 -14.15 -30.54
CA GLY A 44 -12.31 -14.93 -31.24
C GLY A 44 -10.99 -14.12 -31.41
N GLU A 45 -9.87 -14.81 -31.65
CA GLU A 45 -8.53 -14.26 -31.98
C GLU A 45 -7.82 -13.38 -30.92
N ALA A 46 -6.51 -13.12 -31.12
CA ALA A 46 -5.57 -12.79 -30.05
C ALA A 46 -4.52 -11.72 -30.41
N HIS A 47 -3.87 -11.21 -29.34
CA HIS A 47 -2.63 -10.41 -29.28
C HIS A 47 -2.70 -8.86 -29.36
N ARG A 48 -2.60 -8.28 -28.16
CA ARG A 48 -1.80 -7.10 -27.75
C ARG A 48 -1.87 -5.80 -28.56
N GLU A 49 -2.38 -4.76 -27.90
CA GLU A 49 -1.62 -3.52 -27.64
C GLU A 49 -2.24 -2.79 -26.43
N TRP A 50 -1.43 -2.14 -25.59
CA TRP A 50 -1.90 -1.35 -24.43
C TRP A 50 -1.58 0.13 -24.64
N PRO A 51 -2.55 0.97 -25.04
CA PRO A 51 -2.41 2.42 -25.05
C PRO A 51 -2.71 3.04 -23.67
N PRO A 52 -2.25 4.27 -23.38
CA PRO A 52 -2.13 4.77 -22.01
C PRO A 52 -3.46 5.28 -21.39
N SER A 53 -3.52 5.26 -20.07
CA SER A 53 -4.65 5.72 -19.26
C SER A 53 -4.96 7.22 -19.46
N PRO A 54 -6.20 7.60 -19.81
CA PRO A 54 -6.68 8.99 -19.69
C PRO A 54 -6.91 9.37 -18.21
N PRO A 55 -6.91 10.67 -17.86
CA PRO A 55 -6.89 11.10 -16.47
C PRO A 55 -8.22 10.90 -15.74
N HIS A 56 -8.15 10.53 -14.45
CA HIS A 56 -9.31 10.45 -13.57
C HIS A 56 -10.08 11.77 -13.50
N ARG A 57 -11.39 11.74 -13.80
CA ARG A 57 -12.26 12.90 -13.61
C ARG A 57 -13.65 12.50 -13.12
N GLY A 58 -13.89 12.72 -11.83
CA GLY A 58 -15.22 12.90 -11.23
C GLY A 58 -16.05 11.63 -11.03
N HIS A 59 -16.02 11.06 -9.82
CA HIS A 59 -17.05 10.12 -9.38
C HIS A 59 -18.42 10.80 -9.31
N ARG A 60 -19.35 10.40 -10.20
CA ARG A 60 -20.79 10.39 -9.93
C ARG A 60 -21.52 9.46 -10.90
N GLY A 61 -21.99 8.32 -10.39
CA GLY A 61 -22.77 7.35 -11.15
C GLY A 61 -22.91 6.02 -10.41
N HIS A 62 -24.14 5.65 -10.05
CA HIS A 62 -24.45 4.29 -9.59
C HIS A 62 -24.35 3.30 -10.76
N GLY A 63 -23.85 2.09 -10.50
CA GLY A 63 -23.79 0.98 -11.45
C GLY A 63 -24.07 -0.35 -10.75
N SER A 64 -25.26 -0.90 -11.01
CA SER A 64 -25.82 -2.12 -10.43
C SER A 64 -24.87 -3.33 -10.29
N PHE A 65 -24.71 -3.81 -9.05
CA PHE A 65 -25.06 -5.19 -8.71
C PHE A 65 -25.85 -5.18 -7.39
N GLY A 66 -27.00 -5.86 -7.37
CA GLY A 66 -27.97 -5.74 -6.29
C GLY A 66 -27.70 -6.70 -5.13
N PHE A 67 -27.47 -6.14 -3.95
CA PHE A 67 -27.64 -6.81 -2.66
C PHE A 67 -28.17 -5.80 -1.64
N SER A 68 -29.02 -6.27 -0.74
CA SER A 68 -29.83 -5.46 0.17
C SER A 68 -29.05 -5.04 1.43
N GLY A 69 -29.64 -4.17 2.26
CA GLY A 69 -29.04 -3.82 3.57
C GLY A 69 -28.82 -5.03 4.50
N LEU A 70 -29.48 -6.17 4.25
CA LEU A 70 -29.21 -7.42 4.95
C LEU A 70 -27.82 -7.97 4.60
N ASP A 71 -27.42 -7.90 3.34
CA ASP A 71 -26.17 -8.45 2.83
C ASP A 71 -24.98 -7.61 3.30
N GLN A 72 -25.16 -6.29 3.40
CA GLN A 72 -24.21 -5.40 4.07
C GLN A 72 -24.04 -5.76 5.56
N LEU A 73 -25.12 -6.07 6.27
CA LEU A 73 -25.06 -6.53 7.66
C LEU A 73 -24.38 -7.91 7.81
N ILE A 74 -24.57 -8.80 6.84
CA ILE A 74 -23.86 -10.09 6.76
C ILE A 74 -22.36 -9.84 6.56
N GLN A 75 -21.97 -9.06 5.54
CA GLN A 75 -20.57 -8.70 5.27
C GLN A 75 -19.89 -8.04 6.50
N MET A 76 -20.56 -7.09 7.16
CA MET A 76 -20.08 -6.49 8.41
C MET A 76 -19.84 -7.56 9.48
N ARG A 77 -20.78 -8.48 9.67
CA ARG A 77 -20.69 -9.55 10.68
C ARG A 77 -19.59 -10.55 10.37
N ASP A 78 -19.43 -10.93 9.10
CA ASP A 78 -18.44 -11.93 8.65
C ASP A 78 -17.00 -11.40 8.78
N HIS A 79 -16.78 -10.10 8.53
CA HIS A 79 -15.53 -9.40 8.86
C HIS A 79 -15.44 -8.97 10.34
N GLY A 80 -16.37 -9.39 11.18
CA GLY A 80 -16.36 -9.16 12.62
C GLY A 80 -16.44 -7.68 13.02
N VAL A 81 -17.06 -6.84 12.22
CA VAL A 81 -17.42 -5.46 12.55
C VAL A 81 -18.47 -5.49 13.68
N SER A 82 -18.31 -4.64 14.69
CA SER A 82 -19.27 -4.51 15.78
C SER A 82 -19.64 -3.03 16.01
N VAL A 83 -20.80 -2.79 16.63
CA VAL A 83 -21.21 -1.43 17.02
C VAL A 83 -20.19 -0.79 17.97
N GLY A 84 -19.55 -1.59 18.83
CA GLY A 84 -18.45 -1.13 19.69
C GLY A 84 -17.25 -0.65 18.88
N PHE A 85 -16.81 -1.44 17.90
CA PHE A 85 -15.70 -1.06 17.01
C PHE A 85 -15.98 0.23 16.23
N VAL A 86 -17.19 0.39 15.67
CA VAL A 86 -17.56 1.61 14.94
C VAL A 86 -17.54 2.84 15.87
N ARG A 87 -18.06 2.71 17.10
CA ARG A 87 -17.99 3.76 18.12
C ARG A 87 -16.55 4.11 18.51
N GLU A 88 -15.72 3.10 18.77
CA GLU A 88 -14.30 3.31 19.10
C GLU A 88 -13.54 4.04 17.98
N MET A 89 -13.82 3.75 16.70
CA MET A 89 -13.21 4.47 15.57
C MET A 89 -13.74 5.90 15.42
N THR A 90 -15.04 6.12 15.70
CA THR A 90 -15.64 7.45 15.77
C THR A 90 -15.01 8.30 16.89
N GLU A 91 -14.86 7.74 18.09
CA GLU A 91 -14.21 8.37 19.24
C GLU A 91 -12.72 8.63 19.00
N ALA A 92 -12.06 7.81 18.17
CA ALA A 92 -10.69 8.01 17.71
C ALA A 92 -10.56 9.02 16.54
N GLY A 93 -11.61 9.77 16.22
CA GLY A 93 -11.54 10.86 15.23
C GLY A 93 -12.00 10.51 13.81
N TYR A 94 -12.56 9.30 13.59
CA TYR A 94 -13.06 8.86 12.27
C TYR A 94 -14.58 8.65 12.29
N PRO A 95 -15.40 9.73 12.42
CA PRO A 95 -16.85 9.65 12.57
C PRO A 95 -17.62 9.34 11.29
N ALA A 96 -16.95 9.36 10.13
CA ALA A 96 -17.58 9.34 8.81
C ALA A 96 -17.00 8.23 7.88
N LEU A 97 -16.49 7.14 8.45
CA LEU A 97 -16.06 5.99 7.66
C LEU A 97 -17.26 5.34 6.96
N ASN A 98 -17.08 5.01 5.68
CA ASN A 98 -18.06 4.23 4.93
C ASN A 98 -17.98 2.72 5.26
N LEU A 99 -18.91 1.92 4.73
CA LEU A 99 -18.96 0.48 4.97
C LEU A 99 -17.65 -0.22 4.60
N ASP A 100 -17.11 0.06 3.42
CA ASP A 100 -15.93 -0.59 2.89
C ASP A 100 -14.70 -0.26 3.75
N GLN A 101 -14.53 1.01 4.15
CA GLN A 101 -13.48 1.45 5.08
C GLN A 101 -13.60 0.77 6.46
N ILE A 102 -14.82 0.62 6.99
CA ILE A 102 -15.05 -0.08 8.27
C ILE A 102 -14.67 -1.56 8.16
N VAL A 103 -14.97 -2.22 7.04
CA VAL A 103 -14.61 -3.61 6.76
C VAL A 103 -13.09 -3.75 6.54
N GLU A 104 -12.49 -2.87 5.76
CA GLU A 104 -11.04 -2.78 5.50
C GLU A 104 -10.24 -2.64 6.81
N ALA A 105 -10.67 -1.73 7.70
CA ALA A 105 -10.07 -1.57 9.02
C ALA A 105 -10.06 -2.88 9.82
N ARG A 106 -11.11 -3.71 9.71
CA ARG A 106 -11.17 -5.03 10.35
C ARG A 106 -10.23 -6.03 9.70
N ILE A 107 -10.22 -6.10 8.36
CA ILE A 107 -9.37 -7.00 7.57
C ILE A 107 -7.88 -6.77 7.90
N HIS A 108 -7.43 -5.51 7.95
CA HIS A 108 -6.04 -5.16 8.26
C HIS A 108 -5.75 -5.04 9.76
N GLY A 109 -6.71 -5.37 10.63
CA GLY A 109 -6.53 -5.33 12.08
C GLY A 109 -6.18 -3.94 12.62
N LEU A 110 -6.67 -2.89 11.96
CA LEU A 110 -6.64 -1.51 12.42
C LEU A 110 -7.64 -1.36 13.58
N LYS A 111 -7.20 -0.80 14.70
CA LYS A 111 -8.01 -0.61 15.90
C LYS A 111 -7.86 0.83 16.38
N ALA A 112 -8.87 1.35 17.07
CA ALA A 112 -8.81 2.67 17.70
C ALA A 112 -7.62 2.84 18.68
N GLY A 113 -7.10 1.74 19.25
CA GLY A 113 -5.84 1.76 20.02
C GLY A 113 -4.64 2.21 19.18
N PHE A 114 -4.47 1.67 17.97
CA PHE A 114 -3.40 2.06 17.05
C PHE A 114 -3.49 3.55 16.67
N VAL A 115 -4.71 4.04 16.44
CA VAL A 115 -4.95 5.47 16.17
C VAL A 115 -4.44 6.34 17.34
N ARG A 116 -4.85 6.01 18.57
CA ARG A 116 -4.41 6.72 19.78
C ARG A 116 -2.89 6.62 20.02
N GLU A 117 -2.27 5.50 19.63
CA GLU A 117 -0.82 5.33 19.66
C GLU A 117 -0.12 6.27 18.64
N MET A 118 -0.64 6.39 17.41
CA MET A 118 -0.14 7.36 16.41
C MET A 118 -0.31 8.81 16.90
N ASP A 119 -1.48 9.16 17.44
CA ASP A 119 -1.75 10.47 18.03
C ASP A 119 -0.80 10.81 19.19
N GLY A 120 -0.41 9.79 19.96
CA GLY A 120 0.52 9.86 21.08
C GLY A 120 1.97 10.15 20.65
N VAL A 121 2.37 9.67 19.47
CA VAL A 121 3.67 10.01 18.85
C VAL A 121 3.61 11.24 17.94
N GLY A 122 2.48 11.96 17.94
CA GLY A 122 2.30 13.23 17.22
C GLY A 122 1.80 13.10 15.78
N LEU A 123 1.57 11.88 15.28
CA LEU A 123 1.02 11.62 13.95
C LEU A 123 -0.52 11.68 13.98
N ARG A 124 -1.05 12.89 14.18
CA ARG A 124 -2.47 13.14 14.45
C ARG A 124 -3.28 13.42 13.20
N GLY A 125 -4.53 12.95 13.20
CA GLY A 125 -5.53 13.30 12.18
C GLY A 125 -5.13 12.90 10.76
N LEU A 126 -4.39 11.80 10.61
CA LEU A 126 -3.99 11.25 9.31
C LEU A 126 -5.21 10.86 8.46
N PRO A 127 -5.09 10.83 7.12
CA PRO A 127 -6.08 10.15 6.28
C PRO A 127 -6.25 8.70 6.72
N PHE A 128 -7.49 8.19 6.67
CA PHE A 128 -7.80 6.82 7.08
C PHE A 128 -6.97 5.79 6.30
N GLU A 129 -6.83 6.01 5.00
CA GLU A 129 -6.08 5.18 4.07
C GLU A 129 -4.59 5.12 4.47
N LYS A 130 -4.02 6.24 4.96
CA LYS A 130 -2.63 6.30 5.43
C LYS A 130 -2.44 5.52 6.73
N LEU A 131 -3.43 5.50 7.63
CA LEU A 131 -3.39 4.63 8.81
C LEU A 131 -3.45 3.14 8.44
N VAL A 132 -4.27 2.77 7.46
CA VAL A 132 -4.33 1.38 6.94
C VAL A 132 -2.97 0.99 6.37
N GLU A 133 -2.38 1.83 5.51
CA GLU A 133 -1.06 1.62 4.92
C GLU A 133 0.05 1.45 5.98
N MET A 134 0.16 2.39 6.94
CA MET A 134 1.09 2.27 8.07
C MET A 134 0.88 0.97 8.85
N ARG A 135 -0.38 0.58 9.09
CA ARG A 135 -0.73 -0.64 9.83
C ARG A 135 -0.36 -1.92 9.06
N MET A 136 -0.55 -1.93 7.74
CA MET A 136 -0.17 -3.05 6.85
C MET A 136 1.34 -3.24 6.78
N HIS A 137 2.10 -2.15 6.61
CA HIS A 137 3.57 -2.22 6.56
C HIS A 137 4.24 -2.34 7.94
N GLY A 138 3.46 -2.37 9.03
CA GLY A 138 3.97 -2.62 10.38
C GLY A 138 4.69 -1.44 11.01
N VAL A 139 4.38 -0.21 10.59
CA VAL A 139 4.81 1.04 11.23
C VAL A 139 4.06 1.15 12.56
N SER A 140 4.79 1.26 13.67
CA SER A 140 4.23 1.32 15.03
C SER A 140 4.68 2.58 15.76
N ALA A 141 4.00 2.94 16.85
CA ALA A 141 4.41 4.07 17.69
C ALA A 141 5.82 3.87 18.27
N ALA A 142 6.18 2.63 18.62
CA ALA A 142 7.54 2.29 19.05
C ALA A 142 8.55 2.54 17.93
N PHE A 143 8.30 2.05 16.71
CA PHE A 143 9.17 2.28 15.56
C PHE A 143 9.35 3.78 15.25
N VAL A 144 8.28 4.58 15.31
CA VAL A 144 8.39 6.04 15.14
C VAL A 144 9.35 6.63 16.18
N GLN A 145 9.19 6.29 17.46
CA GLN A 145 10.08 6.79 18.53
C GLN A 145 11.53 6.29 18.39
N GLU A 146 11.72 5.05 17.97
CA GLU A 146 13.04 4.47 17.67
C GLU A 146 13.75 5.23 16.54
N MET A 147 13.05 5.54 15.43
CA MET A 147 13.60 6.34 14.33
C MET A 147 13.97 7.76 14.78
N ARG A 148 13.15 8.40 15.62
CA ARG A 148 13.49 9.70 16.23
C ARG A 148 14.73 9.63 17.10
N ALA A 149 14.83 8.62 17.96
CA ALA A 149 15.99 8.38 18.82
C ALA A 149 17.26 8.05 18.01
N ALA A 150 17.11 7.47 16.82
CA ALA A 150 18.20 7.20 15.88
C ALA A 150 18.62 8.42 15.04
N GLY A 151 18.09 9.61 15.32
CA GLY A 151 18.48 10.87 14.67
C GLY A 151 17.52 11.39 13.60
N TYR A 152 16.36 10.76 13.40
CA TYR A 152 15.37 11.14 12.39
C TYR A 152 14.05 11.64 13.03
N PRO A 153 14.04 12.84 13.65
CA PRO A 153 12.87 13.34 14.40
C PRO A 153 11.63 13.61 13.52
N ASP A 154 11.86 14.04 12.28
CA ASP A 154 10.88 14.72 11.43
C ASP A 154 10.50 13.93 10.17
N LEU A 155 10.61 12.59 10.20
CA LEU A 155 10.20 11.74 9.06
C LEU A 155 8.72 11.89 8.74
N THR A 156 8.42 12.00 7.45
CA THR A 156 7.05 11.90 6.94
C THR A 156 6.48 10.48 7.14
N THR A 157 5.15 10.33 7.07
CA THR A 157 4.53 9.01 7.13
C THR A 157 5.00 8.09 6.01
N ASP A 158 5.30 8.66 4.84
CA ASP A 158 5.72 7.91 3.66
C ASP A 158 7.16 7.42 3.81
N GLU A 159 8.08 8.24 4.33
CA GLU A 159 9.44 7.80 4.69
C GLU A 159 9.44 6.76 5.82
N LEU A 160 8.53 6.87 6.79
CA LEU A 160 8.35 5.84 7.83
C LEU A 160 7.86 4.51 7.24
N ILE A 161 6.98 4.55 6.23
CA ILE A 161 6.52 3.36 5.51
C ILE A 161 7.65 2.77 4.65
N GLU A 162 8.35 3.58 3.85
CA GLU A 162 9.51 3.15 3.04
C GLU A 162 10.60 2.50 3.92
N ALA A 163 11.00 3.17 5.00
CA ALA A 163 11.99 2.66 5.95
C ALA A 163 11.56 1.31 6.55
N ARG A 164 10.30 1.20 6.98
CA ARG A 164 9.78 -0.03 7.58
C ARG A 164 9.68 -1.17 6.58
N MET A 165 9.26 -0.88 5.34
CA MET A 165 9.08 -1.83 4.24
C MET A 165 10.42 -2.43 3.80
N HIS A 166 11.47 -1.62 3.71
CA HIS A 166 12.81 -2.05 3.30
C HIS A 166 13.69 -2.52 4.47
N GLY A 167 13.18 -2.54 5.70
CA GLY A 167 13.92 -3.07 6.86
C GLY A 167 15.05 -2.16 7.34
N VAL A 168 14.89 -0.84 7.19
CA VAL A 168 15.69 0.18 7.86
C VAL A 168 15.14 0.34 9.28
N SER A 169 15.85 -0.22 10.25
CA SER A 169 15.56 -0.08 11.68
C SER A 169 16.52 0.91 12.34
N ALA A 170 16.18 1.36 13.56
CA ALA A 170 17.12 2.10 14.40
C ALA A 170 18.43 1.33 14.67
N ASP A 171 18.39 -0.01 14.63
CA ASP A 171 19.59 -0.85 14.80
C ASP A 171 20.49 -0.77 13.57
N TYR A 172 19.93 -0.94 12.37
CA TYR A 172 20.65 -0.74 11.11
C TYR A 172 21.24 0.66 10.99
N ILE A 173 20.50 1.69 11.39
CA ILE A 173 20.99 3.07 11.44
C ILE A 173 22.24 3.19 12.33
N ARG A 174 22.22 2.59 13.53
CA ARG A 174 23.37 2.62 14.46
C ARG A 174 24.56 1.86 13.91
N GLU A 175 24.35 0.65 13.37
CA GLU A 175 25.40 -0.14 12.73
C GLU A 175 26.07 0.62 11.58
N MET A 176 25.29 1.29 10.73
CA MET A 176 25.82 2.09 9.62
C MET A 176 26.55 3.35 10.11
N ALA A 177 26.04 4.00 11.17
CA ALA A 177 26.74 5.11 11.82
C ALA A 177 28.08 4.70 12.44
N GLU A 178 28.17 3.51 13.06
CA GLU A 178 29.42 2.92 13.56
C GLU A 178 30.42 2.64 12.41
N MET A 179 29.93 2.32 11.21
CA MET A 179 30.77 2.20 10.02
C MET A 179 31.20 3.56 9.42
N GLY A 180 30.76 4.69 10.00
CA GLY A 180 31.06 6.06 9.54
C GLY A 180 29.97 6.71 8.68
N PHE A 181 28.87 6.01 8.40
CA PHE A 181 27.74 6.51 7.60
C PHE A 181 26.66 7.15 8.47
N ALA A 182 27.06 8.10 9.32
CA ALA A 182 26.17 8.83 10.22
C ALA A 182 25.53 10.06 9.53
N ASN A 183 24.34 10.45 9.98
CA ASN A 183 23.60 11.66 9.53
C ASN A 183 23.27 11.70 8.01
N LEU A 184 23.18 10.56 7.34
CA LEU A 184 22.71 10.48 5.96
C LEU A 184 21.20 10.70 5.87
N PRO A 185 20.65 11.10 4.71
CA PRO A 185 19.21 11.04 4.48
C PRO A 185 18.67 9.61 4.68
N VAL A 186 17.47 9.47 5.24
CA VAL A 186 16.86 8.15 5.46
C VAL A 186 16.66 7.39 4.14
N ARG A 187 16.46 8.12 3.03
CA ARG A 187 16.26 7.57 1.70
C ARG A 187 17.51 6.87 1.17
N ASP A 188 18.69 7.42 1.42
CA ASP A 188 19.98 6.82 1.06
C ASP A 188 20.20 5.50 1.84
N LEU A 189 19.78 5.46 3.11
CA LEU A 189 19.78 4.24 3.92
C LEU A 189 18.76 3.21 3.43
N VAL A 190 17.59 3.65 2.96
CA VAL A 190 16.57 2.78 2.32
C VAL A 190 17.10 2.17 1.03
N GLU A 191 17.71 2.96 0.15
CA GLU A 191 18.31 2.49 -1.11
C GLU A 191 19.43 1.48 -0.84
N ALA A 192 20.37 1.82 0.05
CA ALA A 192 21.44 0.92 0.46
C ALA A 192 20.91 -0.40 1.06
N ARG A 193 19.91 -0.32 1.93
CA ARG A 193 19.28 -1.51 2.55
C ARG A 193 18.53 -2.37 1.53
N MET A 194 17.85 -1.75 0.56
CA MET A 194 17.14 -2.42 -0.53
C MET A 194 18.08 -3.27 -1.39
N HIS A 195 19.29 -2.79 -1.66
CA HIS A 195 20.33 -3.54 -2.37
C HIS A 195 21.18 -4.46 -1.46
N GLY A 196 20.83 -4.57 -0.18
CA GLY A 196 21.48 -5.47 0.77
C GLY A 196 22.84 -4.99 1.28
N VAL A 197 23.13 -3.68 1.22
CA VAL A 197 24.27 -3.12 1.94
C VAL A 197 24.05 -3.32 3.45
N SER A 198 25.02 -3.95 4.10
CA SER A 198 25.05 -4.21 5.54
C SER A 198 26.37 -3.72 6.13
N ALA A 199 26.42 -3.49 7.44
CA ALA A 199 27.68 -3.16 8.11
C ALA A 199 28.73 -4.28 7.98
N GLU A 200 28.33 -5.53 7.75
CA GLU A 200 29.24 -6.63 7.43
C GLU A 200 29.86 -6.48 6.03
N PHE A 201 29.05 -6.19 5.02
CA PHE A 201 29.53 -5.90 3.66
C PHE A 201 30.51 -4.72 3.66
N VAL A 202 30.22 -3.66 4.41
CA VAL A 202 31.15 -2.53 4.60
C VAL A 202 32.49 -2.99 5.18
N ARG A 203 32.48 -3.80 6.24
CA ARG A 203 33.72 -4.33 6.86
C ARG A 203 34.53 -5.19 5.90
N GLN A 204 33.87 -6.02 5.10
CA GLN A 204 34.54 -6.85 4.09
C GLN A 204 35.17 -5.98 3.01
N MET A 205 34.43 -5.00 2.46
CA MET A 205 34.95 -4.07 1.45
C MET A 205 36.17 -3.28 1.95
N ARG A 206 36.19 -2.86 3.23
CA ARG A 206 37.38 -2.23 3.84
C ARG A 206 38.55 -3.20 4.01
N ALA A 207 38.29 -4.48 4.30
CA ALA A 207 39.35 -5.50 4.34
C ALA A 207 40.01 -5.72 2.96
N GLU A 208 39.27 -5.55 1.87
CA GLU A 208 39.80 -5.49 0.49
C GLU A 208 40.42 -4.12 0.11
N GLY A 209 40.68 -3.24 1.10
CA GLY A 209 41.36 -1.95 0.90
C GLY A 209 40.47 -0.77 0.47
N PHE A 210 39.14 -0.94 0.40
CA PHE A 210 38.22 0.14 0.03
C PHE A 210 37.79 0.98 1.26
N ASP A 211 38.75 1.62 1.93
CA ASP A 211 38.50 2.39 3.17
C ASP A 211 37.64 3.64 2.96
N GLU A 212 37.91 4.41 1.89
CA GLU A 212 37.26 5.69 1.56
C GLU A 212 36.07 5.55 0.59
N ILE A 213 35.31 4.47 0.69
CA ILE A 213 34.14 4.23 -0.16
C ILE A 213 32.86 4.88 0.43
N SER A 214 32.11 5.62 -0.40
CA SER A 214 30.82 6.21 0.00
C SER A 214 29.69 5.17 0.03
N LEU A 215 28.61 5.46 0.76
CA LEU A 215 27.44 4.58 0.79
C LEU A 215 26.84 4.37 -0.60
N ALA A 216 26.73 5.42 -1.40
CA ALA A 216 26.24 5.34 -2.78
C ALA A 216 27.11 4.40 -3.64
N GLN A 217 28.44 4.44 -3.51
CA GLN A 217 29.33 3.52 -4.21
C GLN A 217 29.14 2.06 -3.74
N LEU A 218 29.02 1.82 -2.42
CA LEU A 218 28.70 0.49 -1.89
C LEU A 218 27.37 -0.05 -2.44
N THR A 219 26.35 0.81 -2.54
CA THR A 219 25.07 0.47 -3.18
C THR A 219 25.25 0.12 -4.65
N GLN A 220 26.06 0.88 -5.41
CA GLN A 220 26.36 0.56 -6.82
C GLN A 220 27.11 -0.77 -6.98
N LEU A 221 28.06 -1.10 -6.10
CA LEU A 221 28.72 -2.42 -6.10
C LEU A 221 27.69 -3.54 -5.90
N ARG A 222 26.76 -3.38 -4.96
CA ARG A 222 25.65 -4.31 -4.70
C ARG A 222 24.67 -4.42 -5.88
N ILE A 223 24.40 -3.32 -6.61
CA ILE A 223 23.55 -3.31 -7.82
C ILE A 223 24.21 -4.10 -8.97
N HIS A 224 25.54 -4.12 -9.02
CA HIS A 224 26.33 -4.80 -10.05
C HIS A 224 26.86 -6.18 -9.63
N ASP A 225 26.33 -6.75 -8.53
CA ASP A 225 26.76 -8.04 -7.95
C ASP A 225 28.27 -8.14 -7.65
N ILE A 226 28.95 -6.99 -7.46
CA ILE A 226 30.36 -6.94 -7.09
C ILE A 226 30.49 -7.26 -5.60
N SER A 227 31.09 -8.41 -5.30
CA SER A 227 31.36 -8.89 -3.94
C SER A 227 32.86 -8.85 -3.59
N PRO A 228 33.24 -8.96 -2.31
CA PRO A 228 34.63 -9.13 -1.89
C PRO A 228 35.31 -10.33 -2.56
N GLU A 229 34.57 -11.42 -2.80
CA GLU A 229 35.06 -12.62 -3.50
C GLU A 229 35.46 -12.29 -4.94
N TYR A 230 34.59 -11.58 -5.67
CA TYR A 230 34.87 -11.16 -7.05
C TYR A 230 36.10 -10.23 -7.12
N LEU A 231 36.29 -9.35 -6.14
CA LEU A 231 37.46 -8.48 -6.08
C LEU A 231 38.76 -9.28 -5.90
N ARG A 232 38.76 -10.27 -5.00
CA ARG A 232 39.91 -11.17 -4.80
C ARG A 232 40.21 -12.03 -6.04
N GLU A 233 39.18 -12.58 -6.69
CA GLU A 233 39.34 -13.32 -7.96
C GLU A 233 39.97 -12.44 -9.07
N MET A 234 39.55 -11.18 -9.17
CA MET A 234 40.10 -10.23 -10.15
C MET A 234 41.54 -9.79 -9.81
N GLU A 235 41.89 -9.68 -8.52
CA GLU A 235 43.27 -9.38 -8.09
C GLU A 235 44.21 -10.58 -8.34
N GLU A 236 43.78 -11.80 -8.01
CA GLU A 236 44.52 -13.04 -8.31
C GLU A 236 44.77 -13.19 -9.82
N LEU A 237 43.74 -12.95 -10.65
CA LEU A 237 43.87 -12.99 -12.11
C LEU A 237 44.84 -11.92 -12.63
N HIS A 238 44.77 -10.69 -12.11
CA HIS A 238 45.67 -9.61 -12.51
C HIS A 238 47.13 -9.92 -12.14
N GLU A 239 47.37 -10.45 -10.94
CA GLU A 239 48.70 -10.87 -10.49
C GLU A 239 49.23 -12.05 -11.32
N GLN A 240 48.40 -13.04 -11.65
CA GLN A 240 48.79 -14.13 -12.55
C GLN A 240 49.17 -13.60 -13.95
N MET A 241 48.35 -12.73 -14.55
CA MET A 241 48.66 -12.09 -15.83
C MET A 241 49.94 -11.25 -15.79
N ARG A 242 50.28 -10.67 -14.63
CA ARG A 242 51.53 -9.92 -14.42
C ARG A 242 52.76 -10.83 -14.31
N GLN A 243 52.61 -12.03 -13.75
CA GLN A 243 53.67 -13.04 -13.64
C GLN A 243 53.92 -13.77 -14.96
N ASP A 244 52.85 -14.08 -15.72
CA ASP A 244 52.92 -14.75 -17.03
C ASP A 244 53.29 -13.80 -18.18
N ALA A 245 53.43 -12.49 -17.92
CA ALA A 245 53.87 -11.51 -18.89
C ALA A 245 55.30 -11.82 -19.36
N PRO A 246 55.55 -12.00 -20.68
CA PRO A 246 56.89 -12.31 -21.16
C PRO A 246 57.84 -11.16 -20.82
N ALA A 247 59.02 -11.51 -20.32
CA ALA A 247 60.07 -10.54 -20.05
C ALA A 247 60.37 -9.74 -21.33
N VAL A 248 60.18 -8.42 -21.26
CA VAL A 248 60.53 -7.53 -22.36
C VAL A 248 62.06 -7.46 -22.40
N GLU A 249 62.68 -8.31 -23.22
CA GLU A 249 64.09 -8.21 -23.55
C GLU A 249 64.31 -6.89 -24.34
N VAL A 250 65.16 -6.02 -23.80
CA VAL A 250 65.54 -4.70 -24.33
C VAL A 250 66.99 -4.72 -24.78
#